data_AF-A0A4V2SY89-F1
#
_entry.id   AF-A0A4V2SY89-F1
#
_cell.length_a   1.000
_cell.length_b   1.000
_cell.length_c   1.000
_cell.angle_alpha   90.00
_cell.angle_beta   90.00
_cell.angle_gamma   90.00
#
_symmetry.space_group_name_H-M   'P 1'
#
loop_
_entity.id
_entity.type
_entity.pdbx_description
1 polymer ?
#
loop_
_entity_poly.entity_id
_entity_poly.type
_entity_poly.pdbx_seq_one_letter_code
_entity_poly.pdbx_strand_id
1 'polypeptide(L)'
;MNWKKLSNKKGTITSLWFSSLPIYFILFGAILTLVGLWISMSSLRVAGDAASVAVSKKLDELLHDEIERKMDEAFDNGHFNSYEYVLGTEKKKRDLLQEVIKNKKGQLTAAAKKYLKKNNAAERGVLIFDGKDGRVKVQAKRSLDARVFEDALEKLDVIALGRGAKRSYLEWLGDGEPFEITFP
;
A
#
# COMPACT_ATOMS: atom_id res chain seq x y z
N MET A 1 -73.29 -17.48 -25.80
CA MET A 1 -72.80 -16.24 -25.18
C MET A 1 -72.53 -16.51 -23.70
N ASN A 2 -71.25 -16.60 -23.28
CA ASN A 2 -70.85 -16.61 -21.87
C ASN A 2 -69.35 -16.27 -21.76
N TRP A 3 -69.01 -15.00 -21.95
CA TRP A 3 -67.73 -14.42 -21.54
C TRP A 3 -67.85 -13.93 -20.09
N LYS A 4 -67.68 -14.83 -19.12
CA LYS A 4 -67.49 -14.44 -17.72
C LYS A 4 -66.47 -15.35 -17.05
N LYS A 5 -65.22 -14.89 -17.02
CA LYS A 5 -64.29 -14.93 -15.86
C LYS A 5 -62.85 -14.65 -16.34
N LEU A 6 -62.54 -13.38 -16.58
CA LEU A 6 -61.16 -12.88 -16.65
C LEU A 6 -61.01 -11.65 -15.74
N SER A 7 -61.54 -11.73 -14.53
CA SER A 7 -61.32 -10.72 -13.49
C SER A 7 -60.70 -11.40 -12.28
N ASN A 8 -59.37 -11.33 -12.20
CA ASN A 8 -58.56 -11.26 -10.95
C ASN A 8 -57.08 -11.64 -11.19
N LYS A 9 -56.41 -11.00 -12.16
CA LYS A 9 -54.93 -11.10 -12.35
C LYS A 9 -54.16 -9.86 -11.89
N LYS A 10 -54.82 -8.88 -11.27
CA LYS A 10 -54.17 -7.64 -10.80
C LYS A 10 -53.52 -7.77 -9.41
N GLY A 11 -53.98 -8.70 -8.56
CA GLY A 11 -53.42 -8.92 -7.21
C GLY A 11 -52.16 -9.79 -7.16
N THR A 12 -51.92 -10.60 -8.19
CA THR A 12 -50.77 -11.54 -8.22
C THR A 12 -49.45 -10.85 -8.55
N ILE A 13 -49.50 -9.77 -9.34
CA ILE A 13 -48.29 -9.00 -9.71
C ILE A 13 -47.83 -8.13 -8.54
N THR A 14 -48.78 -7.53 -7.80
CA THR A 14 -48.48 -6.73 -6.61
C THR A 14 -47.98 -7.61 -5.47
N SER A 15 -48.55 -8.79 -5.24
CA SER A 15 -48.05 -9.72 -4.21
C SER A 15 -46.65 -10.24 -4.52
N LEU A 16 -46.33 -10.49 -5.80
CA LEU A 16 -45.00 -10.93 -6.24
C LEU A 16 -43.92 -9.84 -6.02
N TRP A 17 -44.30 -8.57 -6.16
CA TRP A 17 -43.44 -7.41 -5.86
C TRP A 17 -43.17 -7.28 -4.36
N PHE A 18 -44.20 -7.41 -3.51
CA PHE A 18 -44.02 -7.38 -2.05
C PHE A 18 -43.23 -8.57 -1.52
N SER A 19 -43.37 -9.76 -2.10
CA SER A 19 -42.58 -10.93 -1.70
C SER A 19 -41.12 -10.87 -2.15
N SER A 20 -40.83 -10.13 -3.23
CA SER A 20 -39.46 -10.01 -3.76
C SER A 20 -38.67 -8.83 -3.18
N LEU A 21 -39.35 -7.81 -2.64
CA LEU A 21 -38.74 -6.65 -1.99
C LEU A 21 -37.65 -7.01 -0.95
N PRO A 22 -37.86 -7.96 0.00
CA PRO A 22 -36.82 -8.35 0.95
C PRO A 22 -35.56 -8.90 0.29
N ILE A 23 -35.72 -9.67 -0.79
CA ILE A 23 -34.60 -10.24 -1.57
C ILE A 23 -33.82 -9.11 -2.23
N TYR A 24 -34.52 -8.13 -2.81
CA TYR A 24 -33.88 -6.94 -3.38
C TYR A 24 -33.15 -6.13 -2.32
N PHE A 25 -33.72 -5.92 -1.13
CA PHE A 25 -33.05 -5.20 -0.04
C PHE A 25 -31.73 -5.87 0.39
N ILE A 26 -31.73 -7.19 0.53
CA ILE A 26 -30.50 -7.95 0.85
C ILE A 26 -29.48 -7.82 -0.28
N LEU A 27 -29.93 -7.95 -1.53
CA LEU A 27 -29.06 -7.88 -2.70
C LEU A 27 -28.46 -6.48 -2.88
N PHE A 28 -29.26 -5.41 -2.73
CA PHE A 28 -28.77 -4.04 -2.74
C PHE A 28 -27.84 -3.74 -1.55
N GLY A 29 -28.16 -4.24 -0.36
CA GLY A 29 -27.29 -4.12 0.81
C GLY A 29 -25.91 -4.74 0.57
N ALA A 30 -25.87 -5.93 -0.02
CA ALA A 30 -24.63 -6.61 -0.39
C ALA A 30 -23.83 -5.88 -1.49
N ILE A 31 -24.51 -5.30 -2.48
CA ILE A 31 -23.84 -4.51 -3.53
C ILE A 31 -23.24 -3.23 -2.92
N LEU A 32 -23.99 -2.53 -2.07
CA LEU A 32 -23.53 -1.28 -1.44
C LEU A 32 -22.30 -1.51 -0.56
N THR A 33 -22.25 -2.60 0.20
CA THR A 33 -21.05 -2.94 1.00
C THR A 33 -19.86 -3.29 0.12
N LEU A 34 -20.06 -4.02 -0.96
CA LEU A 34 -19.00 -4.34 -1.92
C LEU A 34 -18.42 -3.07 -2.56
N VAL A 35 -19.27 -2.13 -2.95
CA VAL A 35 -18.84 -0.83 -3.50
C VAL A 35 -18.05 -0.03 -2.46
N GLY A 36 -18.52 0.02 -1.21
CA GLY A 36 -17.79 0.68 -0.12
C GLY A 36 -16.40 0.07 0.12
N LEU A 37 -16.31 -1.27 0.12
CA LEU A 37 -15.04 -2.00 0.22
C LEU A 37 -14.10 -1.67 -0.93
N TRP A 38 -14.61 -1.64 -2.16
CA TRP A 38 -13.81 -1.34 -3.34
C TRP A 38 -13.27 0.09 -3.34
N ILE A 39 -14.10 1.07 -2.96
CA ILE A 39 -13.67 2.47 -2.79
C ILE A 39 -12.61 2.57 -1.69
N SER A 40 -12.81 1.91 -0.55
CA SER A 40 -11.84 1.90 0.55
C SER A 40 -10.50 1.33 0.09
N MET A 41 -10.51 0.16 -0.59
CA MET A 41 -9.31 -0.49 -1.12
C MET A 41 -8.59 0.36 -2.17
N SER A 42 -9.33 1.01 -3.07
CA SER A 42 -8.78 1.93 -4.06
C SER A 42 -8.08 3.12 -3.39
N SER A 43 -8.74 3.76 -2.42
CA SER A 43 -8.16 4.88 -1.68
C SER A 43 -6.91 4.49 -0.87
N LEU A 44 -6.92 3.28 -0.28
CA LEU A 44 -5.78 2.72 0.44
C LEU A 44 -4.60 2.43 -0.49
N ARG A 45 -4.86 1.96 -1.70
CA ARG A 45 -3.80 1.74 -2.70
C ARG A 45 -3.14 3.05 -3.09
N VAL A 46 -3.92 4.11 -3.32
CA VAL A 46 -3.40 5.46 -3.56
C VAL A 46 -2.57 5.96 -2.37
N ALA A 47 -3.03 5.72 -1.14
CA ALA A 47 -2.27 6.05 0.07
C ALA A 47 -0.92 5.33 0.13
N GLY A 48 -0.94 4.01 -0.16
CA GLY A 48 0.26 3.19 -0.24
C GLY A 48 1.22 3.65 -1.35
N ASP A 49 0.70 3.98 -2.54
CA ASP A 49 1.51 4.45 -3.67
C ASP A 49 2.18 5.79 -3.34
N ALA A 50 1.42 6.74 -2.77
CA ALA A 50 1.95 8.03 -2.34
C ALA A 50 3.01 7.88 -1.24
N ALA A 51 2.77 7.02 -0.25
CA ALA A 51 3.75 6.70 0.79
C ALA A 51 5.00 6.03 0.20
N SER A 52 4.83 5.09 -0.73
CA SER A 52 5.95 4.42 -1.40
C SER A 52 6.81 5.40 -2.19
N VAL A 53 6.20 6.32 -2.93
CA VAL A 53 6.92 7.39 -3.65
C VAL A 53 7.66 8.30 -2.68
N ALA A 54 7.04 8.67 -1.56
CA ALA A 54 7.68 9.50 -0.55
C ALA A 54 8.89 8.81 0.09
N VAL A 55 8.77 7.53 0.42
CA VAL A 55 9.87 6.73 0.97
C VAL A 55 10.98 6.57 -0.06
N SER A 56 10.65 6.28 -1.32
CA SER A 56 11.66 6.22 -2.39
C SER A 56 12.41 7.53 -2.53
N LYS A 57 11.72 8.68 -2.56
CA LYS A 57 12.37 9.99 -2.63
C LYS A 57 13.27 10.25 -1.43
N LYS A 58 12.81 9.90 -0.23
CA LYS A 58 13.62 10.10 0.98
C LYS A 58 14.83 9.17 1.01
N LEU A 59 14.69 7.95 0.49
CA LEU A 59 15.80 7.03 0.34
C LEU A 59 16.80 7.53 -0.71
N ASP A 60 16.35 8.11 -1.82
CA ASP A 60 17.22 8.71 -2.84
C ASP A 60 18.13 9.77 -2.21
N GLU A 61 17.55 10.69 -1.43
CA GLU A 61 18.26 11.75 -0.69
C GLU A 61 19.28 11.14 0.30
N LEU A 62 18.82 10.25 1.18
CA LEU A 62 19.66 9.65 2.21
C LEU A 62 20.81 8.80 1.66
N LEU A 63 20.57 8.10 0.54
CA LEU A 63 21.60 7.30 -0.10
C LEU A 63 22.63 8.19 -0.78
N HIS A 64 22.19 9.29 -1.43
CA HIS A 64 23.10 10.24 -2.06
C HIS A 64 24.03 10.88 -1.02
N ASP A 65 23.47 11.41 0.08
CA ASP A 65 24.23 12.01 1.17
C ASP A 65 25.24 11.01 1.78
N GLU A 66 24.82 9.75 1.94
CA GLU A 66 25.69 8.72 2.51
C GLU A 66 26.81 8.30 1.55
N ILE A 67 26.54 8.24 0.25
CA ILE A 67 27.54 7.97 -0.78
C ILE A 67 28.58 9.09 -0.79
N GLU A 68 28.13 10.35 -0.81
CA GLU A 68 29.01 11.53 -0.81
C GLU A 68 29.89 11.53 0.44
N ARG A 69 29.29 11.39 1.63
CA ARG A 69 30.02 11.29 2.91
C ARG A 69 31.11 10.20 2.86
N LYS A 70 30.80 8.99 2.38
CA LYS A 70 31.78 7.90 2.32
C LYS A 70 32.84 8.12 1.24
N MET A 71 32.52 8.81 0.15
CA MET A 71 33.50 9.14 -0.88
C MET A 71 34.49 10.18 -0.39
N ASP A 72 34.03 11.19 0.34
CA ASP A 72 34.87 12.20 0.99
C ASP A 72 35.77 11.55 2.05
N GLU A 73 35.20 10.70 2.90
CA GLU A 73 35.98 9.94 3.89
C GLU A 73 37.04 9.05 3.21
N ALA A 74 36.72 8.41 2.10
CA ALA A 74 37.70 7.60 1.36
C ALA A 74 38.80 8.47 0.75
N PHE A 75 38.46 9.64 0.22
CA PHE A 75 39.40 10.59 -0.36
C PHE A 75 40.38 11.11 0.70
N ASP A 76 39.87 11.54 1.85
CA ASP A 76 40.65 12.03 2.99
C ASP A 76 41.59 10.95 3.55
N ASN A 77 41.19 9.68 3.47
CA ASN A 77 42.01 8.53 3.85
C ASN A 77 43.02 8.09 2.76
N GLY A 78 43.19 8.88 1.70
CA GLY A 78 44.19 8.66 0.65
C GLY A 78 43.76 7.70 -0.46
N HIS A 79 42.48 7.34 -0.55
CA HIS A 79 41.96 6.57 -1.68
C HIS A 79 41.60 7.49 -2.85
N PHE A 80 42.52 7.67 -3.80
CA PHE A 80 42.30 8.52 -4.98
C PHE A 80 41.11 8.08 -5.87
N ASN A 81 40.75 6.79 -5.86
CA ASN A 81 39.53 6.29 -6.49
C ASN A 81 38.46 5.98 -5.44
N SER A 82 37.93 7.03 -4.79
CA SER A 82 36.88 6.92 -3.77
C SER A 82 35.62 6.20 -4.28
N TYR A 83 35.29 6.37 -5.57
CA TYR A 83 34.14 5.69 -6.17
C TYR A 83 34.31 4.17 -6.17
N GLU A 84 35.44 3.66 -6.63
CA GLU A 84 35.72 2.22 -6.60
C GLU A 84 35.85 1.68 -5.17
N TYR A 85 36.37 2.50 -4.26
CA TYR A 85 36.44 2.14 -2.86
C TYR A 85 35.05 1.98 -2.23
N VAL A 86 34.09 2.87 -2.51
CA VAL A 86 32.74 2.85 -1.90
C VAL A 86 31.76 1.96 -2.67
N LEU A 87 31.77 2.00 -3.99
CA LEU A 87 30.76 1.37 -4.86
C LEU A 87 31.35 0.37 -5.87
N GLY A 88 32.64 0.05 -5.81
CA GLY A 88 33.33 -0.74 -6.83
C GLY A 88 32.88 -2.20 -6.95
N THR A 89 32.14 -2.74 -5.98
CA THR A 89 31.59 -4.11 -6.05
C THR A 89 30.11 -4.13 -5.70
N GLU A 90 29.36 -5.08 -6.27
CA GLU A 90 27.94 -5.27 -5.94
C GLU A 90 27.72 -5.53 -4.44
N LYS A 91 28.66 -6.23 -3.79
CA LYS A 91 28.61 -6.44 -2.34
C LYS A 91 28.69 -5.12 -1.58
N LYS A 92 29.61 -4.21 -1.94
CA LYS A 92 29.74 -2.90 -1.28
C LYS A 92 28.50 -2.04 -1.49
N LYS A 93 27.96 -2.02 -2.71
CA LYS A 93 26.70 -1.32 -3.03
C LYS A 93 25.54 -1.84 -2.19
N ARG A 94 25.40 -3.16 -2.08
CA ARG A 94 24.38 -3.81 -1.26
C ARG A 94 24.52 -3.47 0.21
N ASP A 95 25.73 -3.62 0.75
CA ASP A 95 26.02 -3.40 2.16
C ASP A 95 25.77 -1.93 2.53
N LEU A 96 26.15 -0.99 1.67
CA LEU A 96 25.84 0.44 1.83
C LEU A 96 24.34 0.71 1.87
N LEU A 97 23.59 0.16 0.91
CA LEU A 97 22.14 0.37 0.85
C LEU A 97 21.43 -0.22 2.08
N GLN A 98 21.81 -1.44 2.48
CA GLN A 98 21.26 -2.07 3.69
C GLN A 98 21.60 -1.26 4.95
N GLU A 99 22.81 -0.72 5.03
CA GLU A 99 23.23 0.17 6.12
C GLU A 99 22.39 1.44 6.17
N VAL A 100 22.17 2.12 5.03
CA VAL A 100 21.33 3.32 4.95
C VAL A 100 19.90 3.01 5.40
N ILE A 101 19.31 1.94 4.88
CA ILE A 101 17.94 1.53 5.24
C ILE A 101 17.83 1.23 6.75
N LYS A 102 18.82 0.53 7.32
CA LYS A 102 18.83 0.16 8.75
C LYS A 102 19.04 1.37 9.65
N ASN A 103 20.03 2.20 9.35
CA ASN A 103 20.42 3.36 10.17
C ASN A 103 19.41 4.50 10.08
N LYS A 104 18.78 4.69 8.91
CA LYS A 104 17.83 5.78 8.67
C LYS A 104 16.37 5.31 8.72
N LYS A 105 16.07 4.13 9.26
CA LYS A 105 14.71 3.56 9.38
C LYS A 105 13.69 4.54 9.98
N GLY A 106 14.10 5.37 10.94
CA GLY A 106 13.22 6.35 11.57
C GLY A 106 12.76 7.44 10.59
N GLN A 107 13.63 7.89 9.70
CA GLN A 107 13.30 8.91 8.70
C GLN A 107 12.43 8.33 7.59
N LEU A 108 12.72 7.09 7.15
CA LEU A 108 11.93 6.39 6.14
C LEU A 108 10.50 6.10 6.65
N THR A 109 10.37 5.64 7.89
CA THR A 109 9.05 5.40 8.50
C THR A 109 8.30 6.71 8.76
N ALA A 110 8.97 7.79 9.19
CA ALA A 110 8.35 9.10 9.32
C ALA A 110 7.82 9.64 7.98
N ALA A 111 8.57 9.46 6.89
CA ALA A 111 8.11 9.80 5.55
C ALA A 111 6.86 9.00 5.17
N ALA A 112 6.85 7.67 5.42
CA ALA A 112 5.67 6.85 5.16
C ALA A 112 4.46 7.30 5.97
N LYS A 113 4.60 7.49 7.28
CA LYS A 113 3.53 7.94 8.19
C LYS A 113 2.90 9.25 7.74
N LYS A 114 3.72 10.24 7.38
CA LYS A 114 3.24 11.55 6.90
C LYS A 114 2.28 11.42 5.73
N TYR A 115 2.60 10.56 4.76
CA TYR A 115 1.78 10.38 3.57
C TYR A 115 0.61 9.41 3.76
N LEU A 116 0.74 8.40 4.61
CA LEU A 116 -0.38 7.55 5.02
C LEU A 116 -1.45 8.38 5.74
N LYS A 117 -1.05 9.19 6.73
CA LYS A 117 -1.93 10.12 7.45
C LYS A 117 -2.66 11.07 6.50
N LYS A 118 -1.93 11.67 5.55
CA LYS A 118 -2.49 12.61 4.57
C LYS A 118 -3.58 11.98 3.69
N ASN A 119 -3.53 10.66 3.48
CA ASN A 119 -4.52 9.92 2.70
C ASN A 119 -5.51 9.13 3.58
N ASN A 120 -5.68 9.51 4.84
CA ASN A 120 -6.57 8.86 5.81
C ASN A 120 -6.33 7.35 5.97
N ALA A 121 -5.08 6.89 5.80
CA ALA A 121 -4.68 5.53 6.13
C ALA A 121 -4.07 5.51 7.53
N ALA A 122 -4.04 4.33 8.16
CA ALA A 122 -3.38 4.14 9.44
C ALA A 122 -1.89 4.45 9.32
N GLU A 123 -1.34 5.11 10.35
CA GLU A 123 0.08 5.48 10.43
C GLU A 123 0.98 4.29 10.80
N ARG A 124 0.53 3.06 10.52
CA ARG A 124 1.18 1.80 10.87
C ARG A 124 1.23 0.87 9.66
N GLY A 125 2.27 0.06 9.53
CA GLY A 125 2.41 -0.83 8.39
C GLY A 125 3.81 -1.41 8.23
N VAL A 126 4.09 -1.84 7.00
CA VAL A 126 5.36 -2.45 6.62
C VAL A 126 5.89 -1.72 5.38
N LEU A 127 7.16 -1.31 5.43
CA LEU A 127 7.94 -0.89 4.27
C LEU A 127 8.66 -2.11 3.73
N ILE A 128 8.55 -2.36 2.44
CA ILE A 128 9.15 -3.51 1.76
C ILE A 128 10.07 -2.96 0.67
N PHE A 129 11.37 -3.23 0.78
CA PHE A 129 12.36 -2.88 -0.23
C PHE A 129 12.65 -4.12 -1.06
N ASP A 130 12.10 -4.15 -2.27
CA ASP A 130 12.16 -5.30 -3.16
C ASP A 130 13.24 -5.08 -4.22
N GLY A 131 14.33 -5.85 -4.13
CA GLY A 131 15.44 -5.79 -5.07
C GLY A 131 15.11 -6.36 -6.45
N LYS A 132 14.19 -7.31 -6.53
CA LYS A 132 13.76 -7.95 -7.79
C LYS A 132 12.86 -7.03 -8.62
N ASP A 133 11.94 -6.33 -7.96
CA ASP A 133 11.06 -5.33 -8.60
C ASP A 133 11.78 -3.97 -8.73
N GLY A 134 12.87 -3.75 -7.98
CA GLY A 134 13.60 -2.49 -7.90
C GLY A 134 12.73 -1.36 -7.34
N ARG A 135 11.82 -1.68 -6.42
CA ARG A 135 10.78 -0.75 -5.92
C ARG A 135 10.64 -0.83 -4.41
N VAL A 136 10.33 0.32 -3.81
CA VAL A 136 9.80 0.38 -2.44
C VAL A 136 8.29 0.14 -2.50
N LYS A 137 7.78 -0.72 -1.63
CA LYS A 137 6.35 -0.98 -1.46
C LYS A 137 5.96 -0.64 -0.03
N VAL A 138 4.76 -0.10 0.15
CA VAL A 138 4.24 0.28 1.47
C VAL A 138 2.88 -0.34 1.67
N GLN A 139 2.75 -1.08 2.77
CA GLN A 139 1.47 -1.64 3.19
C GLN A 139 0.67 -0.55 3.92
N ALA A 140 -0.41 -0.09 3.31
CA ALA A 140 -1.39 0.80 3.92
C ALA A 140 -2.53 -0.01 4.53
N LYS A 141 -2.95 0.37 5.74
CA LYS A 141 -4.08 -0.27 6.44
C LYS A 141 -5.15 0.76 6.79
N ARG A 142 -6.42 0.39 6.78
CA ARG A 142 -7.51 1.19 7.36
C ARG A 142 -8.56 0.24 7.94
N SER A 143 -9.05 0.55 9.13
CA SER A 143 -10.17 -0.17 9.73
C SER A 143 -11.46 0.17 9.00
N LEU A 144 -12.23 -0.85 8.64
CA LEU A 144 -13.47 -0.68 7.90
C LEU A 144 -14.58 -0.16 8.85
N ASP A 145 -15.04 1.07 8.65
CA ASP A 145 -16.28 1.55 9.28
C ASP A 145 -17.46 1.14 8.38
N ALA A 146 -18.08 0.01 8.70
CA ALA A 146 -19.24 -0.50 8.00
C ALA A 146 -20.47 -0.45 8.90
N ARG A 147 -21.07 0.74 9.05
CA ARG A 147 -22.27 1.02 9.86
C ARG A 147 -23.45 0.05 9.68
N VAL A 148 -23.57 -0.59 8.52
CA VAL A 148 -24.68 -1.51 8.18
C VAL A 148 -24.40 -2.94 8.66
N PHE A 149 -23.15 -3.29 8.93
CA PHE A 149 -22.70 -4.63 9.35
C PHE A 149 -21.60 -4.54 10.41
N GLU A 150 -21.75 -3.61 11.37
CA GLU A 150 -20.74 -3.34 12.41
C GLU A 150 -20.34 -4.64 13.12
N ASP A 151 -21.31 -5.44 13.56
CA ASP A 151 -21.07 -6.69 14.29
C ASP A 151 -20.29 -7.74 13.49
N ALA A 152 -20.43 -7.75 12.16
CA ALA A 152 -19.77 -8.74 11.30
C ALA A 152 -18.39 -8.27 10.82
N LEU A 153 -18.12 -6.95 10.86
CA LEU A 153 -16.97 -6.35 10.19
C LEU A 153 -16.06 -5.51 11.13
N GLU A 154 -16.39 -5.41 12.41
CA GLU A 154 -15.72 -4.57 13.44
C GLU A 154 -14.19 -4.79 13.55
N LYS A 155 -13.67 -5.92 13.06
CA LYS A 155 -12.25 -6.31 13.18
C LYS A 155 -11.53 -6.45 11.85
N LEU A 156 -12.16 -6.06 10.73
CA LEU A 156 -11.54 -6.18 9.41
C LEU A 156 -10.75 -4.92 9.07
N ASP A 157 -9.42 -5.02 9.17
CA ASP A 157 -8.51 -4.08 8.55
C ASP A 157 -8.43 -4.38 7.04
N VAL A 158 -8.76 -3.39 6.22
CA VAL A 158 -8.49 -3.46 4.79
C VAL A 158 -7.02 -3.11 4.57
N ILE A 159 -6.33 -3.98 3.84
CA ILE A 159 -4.91 -3.86 3.56
C ILE A 159 -4.72 -3.67 2.06
N ALA A 160 -3.93 -2.66 1.68
CA ALA A 160 -3.49 -2.48 0.31
C ALA A 160 -1.97 -2.31 0.25
N LEU A 161 -1.35 -2.83 -0.81
CA LEU A 161 0.07 -2.68 -1.07
C LEU A 161 0.28 -1.65 -2.17
N GLY A 162 0.88 -0.52 -1.80
CA GLY A 162 1.32 0.49 -2.76
C GLY A 162 2.69 0.17 -3.33
N ARG A 163 2.99 0.75 -4.50
CA ARG A 163 4.26 0.58 -5.21
C ARG A 163 4.85 1.93 -5.60
N GLY A 164 6.10 2.14 -5.22
CA GLY A 164 6.89 3.31 -5.59
C GLY A 164 7.43 3.22 -7.02
N ALA A 165 8.15 4.27 -7.41
CA ALA A 165 8.87 4.28 -8.68
C ALA A 165 10.01 3.25 -8.68
N LYS A 166 10.35 2.74 -9.87
CA LYS A 166 11.50 1.85 -10.03
C LYS A 166 12.80 2.65 -9.84
N ARG A 167 13.75 2.10 -9.09
CA ARG A 167 15.08 2.69 -8.82
C ARG A 167 16.15 1.64 -9.05
N SER A 168 17.17 1.99 -9.83
CA SER A 168 18.28 1.09 -10.17
C SER A 168 19.09 0.67 -8.96
N TYR A 169 19.29 1.57 -7.98
CA TYR A 169 20.05 1.21 -6.78
C TYR A 169 19.34 0.17 -5.91
N LEU A 170 18.01 0.02 -5.99
CA LEU A 170 17.30 -1.02 -5.25
C LEU A 170 17.65 -2.42 -5.77
N GLU A 171 18.03 -2.54 -7.04
CA GLU A 171 18.50 -3.80 -7.63
C GLU A 171 19.80 -4.29 -6.97
N TRP A 172 20.54 -3.41 -6.26
CA TRP A 172 21.73 -3.79 -5.48
C TRP A 172 21.39 -4.74 -4.32
N LEU A 173 20.13 -4.78 -3.87
CA LEU A 173 19.68 -5.77 -2.88
C LEU A 173 19.72 -7.21 -3.43
N GLY A 174 19.69 -7.36 -4.76
CA GLY A 174 19.62 -8.62 -5.48
C GLY A 174 18.23 -9.28 -5.42
N ASP A 175 18.14 -10.49 -5.97
CA ASP A 175 16.90 -11.28 -6.04
C ASP A 175 16.56 -12.03 -4.73
N GLY A 176 17.19 -11.66 -3.62
CA GLY A 176 16.96 -12.27 -2.31
C GLY A 176 15.63 -11.85 -1.68
N GLU A 177 15.41 -12.30 -0.44
CA GLU A 177 14.24 -11.89 0.34
C GLU A 177 14.17 -10.36 0.47
N PRO A 178 12.98 -9.75 0.29
CA PRO A 178 12.80 -8.31 0.45
C PRO A 178 13.22 -7.85 1.85
N PHE A 179 13.82 -6.66 1.92
CA PHE A 179 14.13 -6.07 3.22
C PHE A 179 12.86 -5.41 3.77
N GLU A 180 12.42 -5.80 4.96
CA GLU A 180 11.18 -5.30 5.55
C GLU A 180 11.41 -4.48 6.82
N ILE A 181 10.68 -3.36 6.95
CA ILE A 181 10.64 -2.55 8.16
C ILE A 181 9.19 -2.42 8.60
N THR A 182 8.86 -3.05 9.72
CA THR A 182 7.58 -2.85 10.40
C THR A 182 7.63 -1.59 11.26
N PHE A 183 6.59 -0.76 11.20
CA PHE A 183 6.45 0.42 12.04
C PHE A 183 5.08 0.48 12.71
N PRO A 184 5.04 0.82 14.02
CA PRO A 184 3.80 0.93 14.78
C PRO A 184 3.02 2.20 14.46
#